data_AF-A0A0L0G668-F1
#
_entry.id   AF-A0A0L0G668-F1
#
_cell.length_a   1.000
_cell.length_b   1.000
_cell.length_c   1.000
_cell.angle_alpha   90.00
_cell.angle_beta   90.00
_cell.angle_gamma   90.00
#
_symmetry.space_group_name_H-M   'P 1'
#
loop_
_entity.id
_entity.type
_entity.pdbx_description
1 polymer ?
#
loop_
_entity_poly.entity_id
_entity_poly.type
_entity_poly.pdbx_seq_one_letter_code
_entity_poly.pdbx_strand_id
1 'polypeptide(L)'
;MTAKTVRLDWPTDCPELLSQLIQGVTDPNTVVASSAHFEHVRSQTHTQAQLVQLVGDVRLRALKLMGSCVKVMASKVVNKRQFREISGQLFMGVYGIWLEKYRTPPQGDASGIVEWCGVEARTCLKLMRKLLLHGFGDIKKVPDSAVVMATILEATATCEQRARQTVSTNQISAGGARGCDNAHNTARLLMKILVTAQAQHPFGYIPYIAHTCNLAVNRILEGRENNDGRVKYVPGEGERVVTSDDYLLLCLTLVKNCLCEVEYQDEESTDAQAAKREVSSVLTNQMVDALVRVLVGQYFLLTTADLDEWRDSPEAFAMDAADLTLLEVRPCAEALFGELVCRMKQAALPAVTNMIMTIFGNSGAAPCDPSDLQSVLIRDAVYNAIGMASYDIHDTFDFKSFLVSTVLPDLKVHSSTLAATHPATDTAARTHSPAQTPSCNYYSIIRRRVAWLLMQWSDACVFTEEEMQFLYVVVLTLHAGPNGAVVCLATTNNEYMHIMNAHPHV
;
A
#
# COMPACT_ATOMS: atom_id res chain seq x y z
N MET A 1 26.98 -24.38 12.98
CA MET A 1 26.20 -23.85 14.12
C MET A 1 24.83 -23.38 13.65
N THR A 2 23.78 -23.44 14.49
CA THR A 2 22.40 -23.13 14.07
C THR A 2 21.74 -22.04 14.93
N ALA A 3 20.66 -21.43 14.43
CA ALA A 3 19.85 -20.47 15.20
C ALA A 3 19.31 -21.04 16.53
N LYS A 4 19.22 -22.37 16.66
CA LYS A 4 18.84 -23.04 17.92
C LYS A 4 19.94 -22.92 18.98
N THR A 5 21.20 -23.05 18.60
CA THR A 5 22.37 -22.85 19.47
C THR A 5 22.36 -21.41 20.02
N VAL A 6 22.11 -20.41 19.17
CA VAL A 6 21.98 -19.01 19.61
C VAL A 6 20.85 -18.81 20.63
N ARG A 7 19.77 -19.58 20.48
CA ARG A 7 18.63 -19.50 21.38
C ARG A 7 18.93 -20.04 22.78
N LEU A 8 19.81 -21.02 22.90
CA LEU A 8 20.11 -21.66 24.18
C LEU A 8 21.36 -21.04 24.82
N ASP A 9 22.39 -20.80 24.01
CA ASP A 9 23.77 -20.70 24.49
C ASP A 9 24.34 -19.26 24.38
N TRP A 10 23.70 -18.36 23.62
CA TRP A 10 24.12 -16.95 23.54
C TRP A 10 23.42 -16.10 24.61
N PRO A 11 24.15 -15.23 25.33
CA PRO A 11 25.53 -14.74 25.14
C PRO A 11 26.63 -15.45 25.93
N THR A 12 26.28 -16.26 26.94
CA THR A 12 27.20 -16.78 27.95
C THR A 12 28.10 -17.90 27.47
N ASP A 13 27.56 -18.86 26.72
CA ASP A 13 28.25 -20.11 26.36
C ASP A 13 28.81 -20.08 24.93
N CYS A 14 28.48 -19.06 24.14
CA CYS A 14 28.94 -18.88 22.76
C CYS A 14 29.27 -17.42 22.41
N PRO A 15 30.24 -16.76 23.09
CA PRO A 15 30.59 -15.36 22.81
C PRO A 15 31.23 -15.16 21.43
N GLU A 16 32.00 -16.13 20.94
CA GLU A 16 32.71 -16.08 19.65
C GLU A 16 31.81 -16.28 18.42
N LEU A 17 30.55 -16.66 18.63
CA LEU A 17 29.61 -16.89 17.54
C LEU A 17 29.49 -15.66 16.62
N LEU A 18 29.54 -14.47 17.21
CA LEU A 18 29.39 -13.22 16.47
C LEU A 18 30.58 -12.95 15.56
N SER A 19 31.80 -13.09 16.08
CA SER A 19 33.03 -12.88 15.30
C SER A 19 33.12 -13.89 14.16
N GLN A 20 32.74 -15.15 14.39
CA GLN A 20 32.69 -16.18 13.36
C GLN A 20 31.64 -15.88 12.27
N LEU A 21 30.45 -15.40 12.65
CA LEU A 21 29.41 -15.02 11.69
C LEU A 21 29.81 -13.79 10.87
N ILE A 22 30.44 -12.79 11.50
CA ILE A 22 30.97 -11.62 10.80
C ILE A 22 32.07 -12.04 9.84
N GLN A 23 33.05 -12.84 10.30
CA GLN A 23 34.14 -13.35 9.47
C GLN A 23 33.64 -14.14 8.25
N GLY A 24 32.65 -15.03 8.43
CA GLY A 24 32.08 -15.78 7.31
C GLY A 24 31.30 -14.93 6.30
N VAL A 25 30.92 -13.71 6.67
CA VAL A 25 30.23 -12.75 5.83
C VAL A 25 31.21 -11.77 5.16
N THR A 26 32.22 -11.28 5.89
CA THR A 26 33.20 -10.30 5.39
C THR A 26 34.39 -10.92 4.68
N ASP A 27 34.78 -12.15 5.04
CA ASP A 27 35.90 -12.88 4.45
C ASP A 27 35.53 -14.35 4.13
N PRO A 28 34.62 -14.56 3.16
CA PRO A 28 34.21 -15.90 2.76
C PRO A 28 35.36 -16.68 2.10
N ASN A 29 36.36 -16.00 1.53
CA ASN A 29 37.52 -16.63 0.90
C ASN A 29 38.35 -17.41 1.92
N THR A 30 38.61 -16.80 3.08
CA THR A 30 39.33 -17.48 4.17
C THR A 30 38.54 -18.67 4.72
N VAL A 31 37.20 -18.57 4.79
CA VAL A 31 36.35 -19.72 5.20
C VAL A 31 36.41 -20.87 4.19
N VAL A 32 36.37 -20.55 2.89
CA VAL A 32 36.51 -21.56 1.83
C VAL A 32 37.92 -22.18 1.83
N ALA A 33 38.94 -21.41 2.18
CA ALA A 33 40.32 -21.89 2.25
C ALA A 33 40.64 -22.74 3.48
N SER A 34 39.97 -22.49 4.61
CA SER A 34 40.26 -23.15 5.89
C SER A 34 39.36 -24.35 6.19
N SER A 35 38.28 -24.55 5.44
CA SER A 35 37.30 -25.60 5.74
C SER A 35 37.56 -26.88 4.95
N ALA A 36 37.85 -27.97 5.66
CA ALA A 36 37.95 -29.32 5.09
C ALA A 36 36.67 -29.75 4.33
N HIS A 37 35.51 -29.22 4.70
CA HIS A 37 34.25 -29.47 4.00
C HIS A 37 34.22 -28.82 2.60
N PHE A 38 34.80 -27.62 2.46
CA PHE A 38 34.87 -26.92 1.18
C PHE A 38 36.08 -27.31 0.33
N GLU A 39 37.09 -27.95 0.92
CA GLU A 39 38.28 -28.43 0.22
C GLU A 39 37.93 -29.46 -0.88
N HIS A 40 37.01 -30.38 -0.61
CA HIS A 40 36.50 -31.33 -1.61
C HIS A 40 35.74 -30.63 -2.74
N VAL A 41 34.87 -29.66 -2.42
CA VAL A 41 34.11 -28.89 -3.41
C VAL A 41 35.04 -28.02 -4.27
N ARG A 42 36.06 -27.42 -3.65
CA ARG A 42 37.09 -26.62 -4.33
C ARG A 42 37.96 -27.46 -5.26
N SER A 43 38.26 -28.70 -4.90
CA SER A 43 38.98 -29.64 -5.78
C SER A 43 38.19 -30.01 -7.05
N GLN A 44 36.86 -29.87 -7.03
CA GLN A 44 35.95 -30.12 -8.16
C GLN A 44 35.62 -28.85 -8.96
N THR A 45 35.99 -27.65 -8.48
CA THR A 45 35.84 -26.42 -9.25
C THR A 45 37.01 -26.25 -10.21
N HIS A 46 36.74 -26.29 -11.52
CA HIS A 46 37.75 -26.24 -12.57
C HIS A 46 37.91 -24.86 -13.22
N THR A 47 37.02 -23.90 -12.92
CA THR A 47 37.06 -22.55 -13.51
C THR A 47 37.02 -21.44 -12.46
N GLN A 48 37.61 -20.28 -12.79
CA GLN A 48 37.55 -19.09 -11.94
C GLN A 48 36.10 -18.65 -11.64
N ALA A 49 35.19 -18.82 -12.61
CA ALA A 49 33.77 -18.52 -12.42
C ALA A 49 33.10 -19.40 -11.36
N GLN A 50 33.41 -20.70 -11.33
CA GLN A 50 32.89 -21.63 -10.32
C GLN A 50 33.40 -21.30 -8.91
N LEU A 51 34.65 -20.86 -8.78
CA LEU A 51 35.20 -20.40 -7.50
C LEU A 51 34.48 -19.13 -7.00
N VAL A 52 34.25 -18.15 -7.88
CA VAL A 52 33.49 -16.93 -7.53
C VAL A 52 32.08 -17.28 -7.06
N GLN A 53 31.41 -18.21 -7.74
CA GLN A 53 30.08 -18.68 -7.36
C GLN A 53 30.08 -19.37 -6.00
N LEU A 54 31.03 -20.28 -5.74
CA LEU A 54 31.15 -20.98 -4.46
C LEU A 54 31.35 -20.01 -3.29
N VAL A 55 32.19 -18.99 -3.47
CA VAL A 55 32.43 -17.94 -2.47
C VAL A 55 31.15 -17.14 -2.22
N GLY A 56 30.42 -16.77 -3.28
CA GLY A 56 29.10 -16.13 -3.17
C GLY A 56 28.08 -16.98 -2.39
N ASP A 57 28.01 -18.27 -2.66
CA ASP A 57 27.10 -19.20 -1.97
C ASP A 57 27.44 -19.37 -0.48
N VAL A 58 28.72 -19.39 -0.13
CA VAL A 58 29.18 -19.43 1.27
C VAL A 58 28.75 -18.16 2.00
N ARG A 59 28.99 -16.98 1.40
CA ARG A 59 28.58 -15.69 1.97
C ARG A 59 27.06 -15.58 2.11
N LEU A 60 26.30 -16.00 1.09
CA LEU A 60 24.84 -16.00 1.14
C LEU A 60 24.28 -16.91 2.25
N ARG A 61 24.87 -18.10 2.45
CA ARG A 61 24.51 -18.99 3.56
C ARG A 61 24.82 -18.37 4.92
N ALA A 62 25.99 -17.74 5.05
CA ALA A 62 26.39 -17.04 6.26
C ALA A 62 25.43 -15.88 6.58
N LEU A 63 25.05 -15.07 5.59
CA LEU A 63 24.07 -13.98 5.73
C LEU A 63 22.68 -14.50 6.17
N LYS A 64 22.19 -15.59 5.57
CA LYS A 64 20.90 -16.20 5.94
C LYS A 64 20.93 -16.74 7.38
N LEU A 65 22.03 -17.38 7.78
CA LEU A 65 22.24 -17.84 9.15
C LEU A 65 22.27 -16.66 10.13
N MET A 66 23.07 -15.63 9.83
CA MET A 66 23.15 -14.40 10.63
C MET A 66 21.77 -13.76 10.80
N GLY A 67 20.97 -13.68 9.73
CA GLY A 67 19.61 -13.14 9.81
C GLY A 67 18.62 -13.99 10.61
N SER A 68 18.89 -15.28 10.79
CA SER A 68 18.14 -16.16 11.70
C SER A 68 18.59 -15.94 13.14
N CYS A 69 19.89 -15.82 13.37
CA CYS A 69 20.47 -15.50 14.68
C CYS A 69 19.96 -14.15 15.20
N VAL A 70 19.99 -13.10 14.37
CA VAL A 70 19.48 -11.75 14.71
C VAL A 70 18.00 -11.80 15.10
N LYS A 71 17.17 -12.58 14.39
CA LYS A 71 15.75 -12.74 14.75
C LYS A 71 15.60 -13.38 16.14
N VAL A 72 16.40 -14.39 16.46
CA VAL A 72 16.38 -15.05 17.77
C VAL A 72 16.85 -14.11 18.87
N MET A 73 17.97 -13.39 18.65
CA MET A 73 18.52 -12.43 19.62
C MET A 73 17.52 -11.29 19.89
N ALA A 74 16.89 -10.74 18.85
CA ALA A 74 15.87 -9.70 18.98
C ALA A 74 14.65 -10.12 19.80
N SER A 75 14.29 -11.42 19.78
CA SER A 75 13.14 -11.94 20.53
C SER A 75 13.39 -12.09 22.04
N LYS A 76 14.64 -12.09 22.50
CA LYS A 76 14.98 -12.27 23.92
C LYS A 76 14.99 -10.93 24.66
N VAL A 77 14.15 -10.79 25.69
CA VAL A 77 14.07 -9.57 26.52
C VAL A 77 15.33 -9.37 27.38
N VAL A 78 15.95 -10.45 27.85
CA VAL A 78 17.03 -10.42 28.86
C VAL A 78 18.34 -9.81 28.35
N ASN A 79 18.63 -9.90 27.04
CA ASN A 79 19.94 -9.52 26.48
C ASN A 79 19.86 -8.33 25.51
N LYS A 80 18.81 -7.50 25.60
CA LYS A 80 18.60 -6.34 24.71
C LYS A 80 19.79 -5.37 24.71
N ARG A 81 20.47 -5.18 25.84
CA ARG A 81 21.64 -4.28 25.95
C ARG A 81 22.83 -4.79 25.13
N GLN A 82 23.26 -6.03 25.38
CA GLN A 82 24.35 -6.65 24.62
C GLN A 82 24.01 -6.76 23.13
N PHE A 83 22.75 -7.07 22.79
CA PHE A 83 22.30 -7.09 21.39
C PHE A 83 22.43 -5.71 20.73
N ARG A 84 22.12 -4.61 21.42
CA ARG A 84 22.33 -3.25 20.91
C ARG A 84 23.81 -2.92 20.72
N GLU A 85 24.67 -3.32 21.65
CA GLU A 85 26.12 -3.09 21.58
C GLU A 85 26.75 -3.74 20.33
N ILE A 86 26.30 -4.95 19.97
CA ILE A 86 26.81 -5.68 18.79
C ILE A 86 26.14 -5.26 17.47
N SER A 87 24.96 -4.65 17.55
CA SER A 87 24.15 -4.32 16.36
C SER A 87 24.86 -3.32 15.44
N GLY A 88 25.64 -2.38 15.98
CA GLY A 88 26.42 -1.42 15.18
C GLY A 88 27.45 -2.10 14.27
N GLN A 89 28.24 -3.02 14.82
CA GLN A 89 29.27 -3.75 14.06
C GLN A 89 28.65 -4.65 12.99
N LEU A 90 27.59 -5.39 13.35
CA LEU A 90 26.84 -6.22 12.39
C LEU A 90 26.24 -5.39 11.28
N PHE A 91 25.62 -4.26 11.62
CA PHE A 91 24.99 -3.39 10.64
C PHE A 91 26.00 -2.86 9.63
N MET A 92 27.16 -2.37 10.08
CA MET A 92 28.17 -1.83 9.17
C MET A 92 28.84 -2.90 8.30
N GLY A 93 29.10 -4.10 8.85
CA GLY A 93 29.62 -5.22 8.05
C GLY A 93 28.66 -5.62 6.93
N VAL A 94 27.36 -5.71 7.24
CA VAL A 94 26.32 -6.04 6.25
C VAL A 94 26.10 -4.90 5.25
N TYR A 95 26.13 -3.65 5.71
CA TYR A 95 26.03 -2.46 4.88
C TYR A 95 27.18 -2.38 3.87
N GLY A 96 28.42 -2.64 4.29
CA GLY A 96 29.58 -2.64 3.39
C GLY A 96 29.44 -3.63 2.24
N ILE A 97 28.95 -4.84 2.52
CA ILE A 97 28.71 -5.88 1.51
C ILE A 97 27.57 -5.48 0.57
N TRP A 98 26.48 -4.94 1.12
CA TRP A 98 25.40 -4.41 0.29
C TRP A 98 25.91 -3.31 -0.64
N LEU A 99 26.72 -2.38 -0.11
CA LEU A 99 27.25 -1.24 -0.84
C LEU A 99 28.17 -1.67 -1.99
N GLU A 100 29.04 -2.66 -1.77
CA GLU A 100 29.88 -3.28 -2.81
C GLU A 100 29.02 -3.82 -3.97
N LYS A 101 27.95 -4.55 -3.64
CA LYS A 101 27.03 -5.15 -4.60
C LYS A 101 26.09 -4.14 -5.28
N TYR A 102 25.79 -3.01 -4.62
CA TYR A 102 24.97 -1.95 -5.18
C TYR A 102 25.78 -1.03 -6.13
N ARG A 103 27.01 -0.66 -5.74
CA ARG A 103 27.88 0.31 -6.44
C ARG A 103 28.40 -0.12 -7.80
N THR A 104 28.27 -1.39 -8.17
CA THR A 104 28.72 -1.91 -9.45
C THR A 104 27.52 -2.07 -10.40
N PRO A 105 26.98 -0.99 -11.00
CA PRO A 105 25.99 -1.14 -12.04
C PRO A 105 26.70 -1.73 -13.27
N PRO A 106 26.25 -2.88 -13.76
CA PRO A 106 26.85 -3.58 -14.88
C PRO A 106 26.67 -2.76 -16.16
N GLN A 107 27.78 -2.38 -16.78
CA GLN A 107 27.77 -1.70 -18.08
C GLN A 107 27.80 -2.76 -19.19
N GLY A 108 26.73 -2.86 -19.97
CA GLY A 108 26.70 -3.62 -21.23
C GLY A 108 26.71 -5.16 -21.14
N ASP A 109 27.01 -5.76 -19.98
CA ASP A 109 26.94 -7.21 -19.77
C ASP A 109 25.56 -7.65 -19.26
N ALA A 110 24.87 -8.48 -20.05
CA ALA A 110 23.57 -9.03 -19.70
C ALA A 110 23.60 -9.87 -18.42
N SER A 111 24.72 -10.56 -18.12
CA SER A 111 24.87 -11.35 -16.89
C SER A 111 25.00 -10.45 -15.68
N GLY A 112 25.86 -9.42 -15.76
CA GLY A 112 25.98 -8.42 -14.73
C GLY A 112 24.64 -7.76 -14.40
N ILE A 113 23.85 -7.38 -15.42
CA ILE A 113 22.52 -6.73 -15.25
C ILE A 113 21.57 -7.59 -14.43
N VAL A 114 21.63 -8.91 -14.62
CA VAL A 114 20.85 -9.88 -13.83
C VAL A 114 21.39 -9.99 -12.41
N GLU A 115 22.70 -9.94 -12.17
CA GLU A 115 23.26 -10.07 -10.82
C GLU A 115 23.07 -8.80 -9.97
N TRP A 116 23.02 -7.62 -10.62
CA TRP A 116 22.80 -6.35 -9.92
C TRP A 116 21.50 -6.39 -9.12
N CYS A 117 21.58 -5.95 -7.85
CA CYS A 117 20.46 -6.02 -6.92
C CYS A 117 19.89 -7.45 -6.72
N GLY A 118 20.70 -8.50 -6.94
CA GLY A 118 20.32 -9.90 -6.80
C GLY A 118 20.04 -10.36 -5.35
N VAL A 119 19.89 -11.68 -5.18
CA VAL A 119 19.44 -12.30 -3.92
C VAL A 119 20.36 -11.96 -2.73
N GLU A 120 21.67 -11.88 -2.97
CA GLU A 120 22.64 -11.57 -1.93
C GLU A 120 22.47 -10.15 -1.38
N ALA A 121 22.43 -9.15 -2.27
CA ALA A 121 22.19 -7.75 -1.91
C ALA A 121 20.85 -7.58 -1.16
N ARG A 122 19.79 -8.23 -1.65
CA ARG A 122 18.49 -8.22 -0.97
C ARG A 122 18.52 -8.91 0.40
N THR A 123 19.35 -9.94 0.59
CA THR A 123 19.51 -10.60 1.89
C THR A 123 20.19 -9.66 2.89
N CYS A 124 21.19 -8.89 2.44
CA CYS A 124 21.80 -7.83 3.26
C CYS A 124 20.76 -6.79 3.69
N LEU A 125 19.96 -6.27 2.76
CA LEU A 125 18.89 -5.31 3.08
C LEU A 125 17.83 -5.88 4.04
N LYS A 126 17.41 -7.15 3.85
CA LYS A 126 16.48 -7.84 4.77
C LYS A 126 17.06 -7.90 6.19
N LEU A 127 18.38 -8.07 6.31
CA LEU A 127 19.08 -8.11 7.59
C LEU A 127 19.26 -6.71 8.21
N MET A 128 19.68 -5.72 7.41
CA MET A 128 19.75 -4.31 7.81
C MET A 128 18.41 -3.83 8.37
N ARG A 129 17.28 -4.15 7.70
CA ARG A 129 15.94 -3.80 8.20
C ARG A 129 15.66 -4.39 9.59
N LYS A 130 16.01 -5.65 9.82
CA LYS A 130 15.82 -6.30 11.14
C LYS A 130 16.67 -5.64 12.23
N LEU A 131 17.91 -5.26 11.88
CA LEU A 131 18.80 -4.56 12.79
C LEU A 131 18.27 -3.15 13.11
N LEU A 132 17.74 -2.41 12.14
CA LEU A 132 17.07 -1.12 12.38
C LEU A 132 15.85 -1.24 13.31
N LEU A 133 15.07 -2.31 13.16
CA LEU A 133 13.87 -2.55 13.96
C LEU A 133 14.17 -2.95 15.41
N HIS A 134 15.24 -3.71 15.65
CA HIS A 134 15.46 -4.34 16.96
C HIS A 134 16.78 -3.94 17.64
N GLY A 135 17.78 -3.56 16.85
CA GLY A 135 19.17 -3.36 17.27
C GLY A 135 19.49 -1.93 17.71
N PHE A 136 18.66 -0.96 17.35
CA PHE A 136 18.87 0.45 17.68
C PHE A 136 17.62 1.00 18.36
N GLY A 137 17.80 1.91 19.30
CA GLY A 137 16.69 2.65 19.94
C GLY A 137 16.48 4.05 19.36
N ASP A 138 17.34 4.47 18.43
CA ASP A 138 17.22 5.70 17.66
C ASP A 138 18.07 5.49 16.39
N ILE A 139 17.61 5.95 15.23
CA ILE A 139 18.36 5.90 13.98
C ILE A 139 19.68 6.66 14.04
N LYS A 140 19.77 7.72 14.87
CA LYS A 140 21.00 8.50 15.11
C LYS A 140 22.11 7.64 15.74
N LYS A 141 21.76 6.53 16.38
CA LYS A 141 22.72 5.58 17.00
C LYS A 141 23.28 4.57 15.99
N VAL A 142 22.75 4.53 14.77
CA VAL A 142 23.33 3.74 13.69
C VAL A 142 24.67 4.38 13.30
N PRO A 143 25.78 3.63 13.22
CA PRO A 143 27.05 4.18 12.77
C PRO A 143 26.92 4.75 11.36
N ASP A 144 27.49 5.93 11.12
CA ASP A 144 27.40 6.66 9.85
C ASP A 144 25.96 6.84 9.34
N SER A 145 24.98 6.95 10.25
CA SER A 145 23.54 6.99 9.95
C SER A 145 23.18 7.95 8.81
N ALA A 146 23.72 9.16 8.80
CA ALA A 146 23.46 10.15 7.75
C ALA A 146 23.91 9.67 6.36
N VAL A 147 25.10 9.06 6.27
CA VAL A 147 25.65 8.53 5.01
C VAL A 147 24.88 7.30 4.56
N VAL A 148 24.58 6.40 5.49
CA VAL A 148 23.77 5.20 5.23
C VAL A 148 22.39 5.60 4.69
N MET A 149 21.72 6.54 5.37
CA MET A 149 20.40 7.01 4.95
C MET A 149 20.45 7.69 3.59
N ALA A 150 21.39 8.60 3.35
CA ALA A 150 21.57 9.23 2.03
C ALA A 150 21.75 8.18 0.92
N THR A 151 22.55 7.15 1.18
CA THR A 151 22.80 6.06 0.22
C THR A 151 21.55 5.21 -0.01
N ILE A 152 20.78 4.91 1.04
CA ILE A 152 19.50 4.18 0.91
C ILE A 152 18.49 4.99 0.09
N LEU A 153 18.42 6.31 0.30
CA LEU A 153 17.53 7.20 -0.46
C LEU A 153 17.90 7.23 -1.94
N GLU A 154 19.17 7.46 -2.26
CA GLU A 154 19.69 7.42 -3.62
C GLU A 154 19.42 6.06 -4.29
N ALA A 155 19.68 4.97 -3.55
CA ALA A 155 19.43 3.62 -4.04
C ALA A 155 17.94 3.35 -4.28
N THR A 156 17.06 3.89 -3.46
CA THR A 156 15.60 3.74 -3.63
C THR A 156 15.18 4.37 -4.94
N ALA A 157 15.54 5.64 -5.17
CA ALA A 157 15.24 6.35 -6.41
C ALA A 157 15.85 5.66 -7.64
N THR A 158 17.11 5.24 -7.56
CA THR A 158 17.81 4.58 -8.68
C THR A 158 17.19 3.24 -9.05
N CYS A 159 16.88 2.40 -8.06
CA CYS A 159 16.29 1.09 -8.31
C CYS A 159 14.86 1.22 -8.86
N GLU A 160 14.09 2.18 -8.35
CA GLU A 160 12.74 2.44 -8.81
C GLU A 160 12.71 3.00 -10.24
N GLN A 161 13.59 3.96 -10.57
CA GLN A 161 13.72 4.46 -11.95
C GLN A 161 14.06 3.33 -12.94
N ARG A 162 14.99 2.43 -12.58
CA ARG A 162 15.35 1.27 -13.43
C ARG A 162 14.22 0.27 -13.57
N ALA A 163 13.47 0.02 -12.50
CA ALA A 163 12.28 -0.83 -12.56
C ALA A 163 11.24 -0.27 -13.54
N ARG A 164 11.11 1.06 -13.65
CA ARG A 164 10.19 1.72 -14.60
C ARG A 164 10.65 1.70 -16.05
N GLN A 165 11.95 1.92 -16.32
CA GLN A 165 12.50 1.99 -17.69
C GLN A 165 12.25 0.74 -18.53
N THR A 166 11.89 -0.36 -17.89
CA THR A 166 11.66 -1.66 -18.53
C THR A 166 10.18 -1.93 -18.83
N VAL A 167 9.23 -1.27 -18.16
CA VAL A 167 7.80 -1.36 -18.51
C VAL A 167 7.50 -0.61 -19.82
N SER A 168 8.24 0.46 -20.11
CA SER A 168 8.05 1.30 -21.30
C SER A 168 8.69 0.75 -22.58
N THR A 169 9.62 -0.21 -22.47
CA THR A 169 10.39 -0.72 -23.62
C THR A 169 9.96 -2.14 -23.93
N ASN A 170 9.04 -2.34 -24.89
CA ASN A 170 8.57 -3.65 -25.39
C ASN A 170 9.67 -4.55 -26.03
N GLN A 171 10.95 -4.25 -25.83
CA GLN A 171 12.11 -4.90 -26.46
C GLN A 171 13.21 -5.20 -25.44
N ILE A 172 12.93 -6.03 -24.42
CA ILE A 172 13.93 -6.43 -23.44
C ILE A 172 14.25 -7.91 -23.60
N SER A 173 15.54 -8.23 -23.68
CA SER A 173 16.03 -9.61 -23.66
C SER A 173 15.68 -10.29 -22.32
N ALA A 174 15.62 -11.63 -22.28
CA ALA A 174 15.28 -12.38 -21.06
C ALA A 174 16.19 -12.02 -19.84
N GLY A 175 17.44 -11.61 -20.09
CA GLY A 175 18.35 -11.09 -19.05
C GLY A 175 17.96 -9.71 -18.53
N GLY A 176 17.53 -8.79 -19.40
CA GLY A 176 17.07 -7.47 -18.96
C GLY A 176 15.78 -7.52 -18.14
N ALA A 177 14.89 -8.49 -18.42
CA ALA A 177 13.66 -8.70 -17.64
C ALA A 177 13.98 -9.09 -16.18
N ARG A 178 14.89 -10.06 -15.99
CA ARG A 178 15.33 -10.48 -14.63
C ARG A 178 16.06 -9.37 -13.87
N GLY A 179 16.83 -8.53 -14.55
CA GLY A 179 17.46 -7.36 -13.95
C GLY A 179 16.44 -6.32 -13.45
N CYS A 180 15.35 -6.12 -14.21
CA CYS A 180 14.23 -5.29 -13.77
C CYS A 180 13.56 -5.86 -12.52
N ASP A 181 13.23 -7.15 -12.50
CA ASP A 181 12.61 -7.79 -11.33
C ASP A 181 13.48 -7.59 -10.08
N ASN A 182 14.80 -7.68 -10.24
CA ASN A 182 15.74 -7.46 -9.15
C ASN A 182 15.77 -6.01 -8.68
N ALA A 183 15.72 -5.04 -9.60
CA ALA A 183 15.61 -3.62 -9.29
C ALA A 183 14.29 -3.32 -8.55
N HIS A 184 13.16 -3.84 -9.05
CA HIS A 184 11.84 -3.66 -8.46
C HIS A 184 11.78 -4.23 -7.02
N ASN A 185 12.21 -5.48 -6.85
CA ASN A 185 12.27 -6.13 -5.53
C ASN A 185 13.17 -5.39 -4.54
N THR A 186 14.25 -4.80 -5.03
CA THR A 186 15.20 -4.05 -4.21
C THR A 186 14.67 -2.68 -3.85
N ALA A 187 14.08 -1.94 -4.80
CA ALA A 187 13.39 -0.68 -4.54
C ALA A 187 12.34 -0.86 -3.44
N ARG A 188 11.50 -1.90 -3.55
CA ARG A 188 10.50 -2.22 -2.51
C ARG A 188 11.11 -2.49 -1.15
N LEU A 189 12.21 -3.23 -1.10
CA LEU A 189 12.86 -3.53 0.18
C LEU A 189 13.51 -2.29 0.80
N LEU A 190 14.10 -1.42 -0.01
CA LEU A 190 14.64 -0.13 0.42
C LEU A 190 13.52 0.79 0.92
N MET A 191 12.42 0.91 0.19
CA MET A 191 11.24 1.66 0.63
C MET A 191 10.67 1.11 1.94
N LYS A 192 10.65 -0.23 2.09
CA LYS A 192 10.25 -0.86 3.35
C LYS A 192 11.21 -0.56 4.50
N ILE A 193 12.51 -0.38 4.24
CA ILE A 193 13.45 0.09 5.25
C ILE A 193 13.12 1.53 5.65
N LEU A 194 12.84 2.41 4.70
CA LEU A 194 12.45 3.81 4.96
C LEU A 194 11.18 3.90 5.81
N VAL A 195 10.12 3.16 5.44
CA VAL A 195 8.88 3.06 6.24
C VAL A 195 9.16 2.53 7.65
N THR A 196 9.99 1.49 7.78
CA THR A 196 10.35 0.92 9.10
C THR A 196 11.13 1.92 9.94
N ALA A 197 12.06 2.66 9.33
CA ALA A 197 12.87 3.65 10.00
C ALA A 197 12.02 4.83 10.50
N GLN A 198 11.09 5.33 9.67
CA GLN A 198 10.15 6.38 10.07
C GLN A 198 9.27 5.92 11.24
N ALA A 199 8.65 4.73 11.14
CA ALA A 199 7.69 4.26 12.14
C ALA A 199 8.32 3.86 13.49
N GLN A 200 9.62 3.54 13.51
CA GLN A 200 10.31 3.10 14.74
C GLN A 200 11.14 4.21 15.39
N HIS A 201 11.58 5.19 14.59
CA HIS A 201 12.47 6.25 15.05
C HIS A 201 11.99 7.62 14.55
N PRO A 202 10.72 8.00 14.75
CA PRO A 202 10.10 9.14 14.08
C PRO A 202 10.82 10.48 14.36
N PHE A 203 11.29 10.75 15.59
CA PHE A 203 12.11 11.96 15.86
C PHE A 203 13.50 11.91 15.22
N GLY A 204 14.14 10.74 15.25
CA GLY A 204 15.43 10.54 14.60
C GLY A 204 15.34 10.65 13.06
N TYR A 205 14.15 10.40 12.51
CA TYR A 205 13.87 10.37 11.08
C TYR A 205 13.54 11.74 10.47
N ILE A 206 13.25 12.76 11.30
CA ILE A 206 12.84 14.11 10.84
C ILE A 206 13.67 14.65 9.67
N PRO A 207 15.02 14.60 9.70
CA PRO A 207 15.84 15.15 8.62
C PRO A 207 15.66 14.49 7.24
N TYR A 208 14.99 13.33 7.19
CA TYR A 208 14.77 12.55 5.97
C TYR A 208 13.32 12.63 5.47
N ILE A 209 12.41 13.25 6.24
CA ILE A 209 10.97 13.33 5.91
C ILE A 209 10.77 13.96 4.52
N ALA A 210 11.32 15.15 4.27
CA ALA A 210 11.06 15.86 3.02
C ALA A 210 11.50 15.04 1.78
N HIS A 211 12.70 14.46 1.79
CA HIS A 211 13.19 13.68 0.65
C HIS A 211 12.38 12.41 0.42
N THR A 212 12.04 11.69 1.49
CA THR A 212 11.32 10.41 1.43
C THR A 212 9.86 10.60 1.06
N CYS A 213 9.19 11.62 1.60
CA CYS A 213 7.85 12.04 1.21
C CYS A 213 7.82 12.44 -0.26
N ASN A 214 8.78 13.25 -0.74
CA ASN A 214 8.79 13.67 -2.14
C ASN A 214 8.90 12.48 -3.10
N LEU A 215 9.79 11.52 -2.80
CA LEU A 215 9.91 10.28 -3.58
C LEU A 215 8.58 9.50 -3.60
N ALA A 216 7.95 9.31 -2.44
CA ALA A 216 6.69 8.58 -2.32
C ALA A 216 5.52 9.27 -3.05
N VAL A 217 5.39 10.58 -2.86
CA VAL A 217 4.33 11.41 -3.45
C VAL A 217 4.42 11.40 -4.97
N ASN A 218 5.63 11.57 -5.53
CA ASN A 218 5.83 11.50 -6.98
C ASN A 218 5.37 10.14 -7.53
N ARG A 219 5.73 9.04 -6.86
CA ARG A 219 5.25 7.72 -7.26
C ARG A 219 3.72 7.58 -7.17
N ILE A 220 3.09 8.13 -6.13
CA ILE A 220 1.63 8.08 -5.97
C ILE A 220 0.95 8.87 -7.10
N LEU A 221 1.47 10.06 -7.42
CA LEU A 221 0.91 10.94 -8.46
C LEU A 221 1.07 10.40 -9.88
N GLU A 222 2.10 9.58 -10.14
CA GLU A 222 2.22 8.84 -11.40
C GLU A 222 1.04 7.89 -11.64
N GLY A 223 0.27 7.56 -10.60
CA GLY A 223 -0.95 6.75 -10.71
C GLY A 223 -0.69 5.24 -10.72
N ARG A 224 -1.78 4.47 -10.81
CA ARG A 224 -1.67 3.05 -11.20
C ARG A 224 -1.33 3.03 -12.68
N GLU A 225 -0.32 2.23 -13.06
CA GLU A 225 -0.22 1.81 -14.47
C GLU A 225 -1.56 1.18 -14.84
N ASN A 226 -2.14 1.53 -16.00
CA ASN A 226 -3.43 1.02 -16.47
C ASN A 226 -3.40 -0.52 -16.53
N ASN A 227 -3.65 -1.16 -15.39
CA ASN A 227 -3.52 -2.59 -15.15
C ASN A 227 -4.82 -3.29 -15.52
N ASP A 228 -5.34 -2.98 -16.71
CA ASP A 228 -6.47 -3.68 -17.30
C ASP A 228 -6.04 -5.06 -17.85
N GLY A 229 -5.28 -5.82 -17.06
CA GLY A 229 -4.90 -7.21 -17.34
C GLY A 229 -3.49 -7.46 -17.86
N ARG A 230 -2.54 -6.51 -17.77
CA ARG A 230 -1.15 -6.77 -18.22
C ARG A 230 -0.24 -7.31 -17.12
N VAL A 231 -0.20 -8.64 -17.10
CA VAL A 231 0.92 -9.52 -16.71
C VAL A 231 1.16 -9.71 -15.20
N LYS A 232 0.44 -10.68 -14.60
CA LYS A 232 1.04 -11.54 -13.56
C LYS A 232 1.96 -12.53 -14.26
N TYR A 233 3.25 -12.22 -14.38
CA TYR A 233 4.23 -13.23 -14.81
C TYR A 233 4.43 -14.23 -13.66
N VAL A 234 4.09 -15.50 -13.91
CA VAL A 234 4.38 -16.63 -13.01
C VAL A 234 5.42 -17.51 -13.69
N PRO A 235 6.56 -17.73 -13.03
CA PRO A 235 7.11 -19.08 -13.06
C PRO A 235 7.64 -19.55 -11.71
N GLY A 236 7.20 -20.75 -11.31
CA GLY A 236 8.02 -21.76 -10.63
C GLY A 236 8.63 -21.39 -9.28
N GLU A 237 7.89 -21.77 -8.22
CA GLU A 237 8.36 -22.17 -6.88
C GLU A 237 9.15 -21.14 -6.03
N GLY A 238 8.43 -20.48 -5.11
CA GLY A 238 8.95 -20.24 -3.75
C GLY A 238 9.02 -18.79 -3.22
N GLU A 239 8.84 -17.75 -4.03
CA GLU A 239 8.68 -16.36 -3.54
C GLU A 239 7.41 -15.73 -4.16
N ARG A 240 6.55 -15.13 -3.31
CA ARG A 240 5.32 -14.41 -3.72
C ARG A 240 5.67 -13.43 -4.86
N VAL A 241 4.92 -13.46 -5.96
CA VAL A 241 5.02 -12.47 -7.05
C VAL A 241 4.78 -11.09 -6.43
N VAL A 242 5.80 -10.25 -6.44
CA VAL A 242 5.74 -8.86 -5.94
C VAL A 242 5.14 -8.00 -7.04
N THR A 243 4.06 -7.28 -6.73
CA THR A 243 3.37 -6.40 -7.66
C THR A 243 3.82 -4.95 -7.50
N SER A 244 3.62 -4.12 -8.53
CA SER A 244 3.76 -2.66 -8.43
C SER A 244 2.97 -2.08 -7.25
N ASP A 245 1.83 -2.71 -6.93
CA ASP A 245 0.97 -2.37 -5.80
C ASP A 245 1.66 -2.54 -4.44
N ASP A 246 2.56 -3.52 -4.26
CA ASP A 246 3.32 -3.68 -3.00
C ASP A 246 4.26 -2.49 -2.74
N TYR A 247 4.87 -1.92 -3.79
CA TYR A 247 5.72 -0.73 -3.66
C TYR A 247 4.86 0.51 -3.37
N LEU A 248 3.76 0.66 -4.11
CA LEU A 248 2.81 1.75 -3.94
C LEU A 248 2.21 1.77 -2.53
N LEU A 249 1.85 0.61 -1.97
CA LEU A 249 1.39 0.47 -0.59
C LEU A 249 2.39 1.05 0.41
N LEU A 250 3.69 0.83 0.18
CA LEU A 250 4.74 1.41 1.02
C LEU A 250 4.84 2.93 0.83
N CYS A 251 4.64 3.45 -0.38
CA CYS A 251 4.56 4.89 -0.62
C CYS A 251 3.40 5.53 0.13
N LEU A 252 2.19 4.98 -0.02
CA LEU A 252 0.98 5.46 0.67
C LEU A 252 1.18 5.43 2.19
N THR A 253 1.69 4.31 2.71
CA THR A 253 1.97 4.14 4.15
C THR A 253 3.00 5.16 4.64
N LEU A 254 4.08 5.39 3.89
CA LEU A 254 5.12 6.34 4.30
C LEU A 254 4.56 7.75 4.42
N VAL A 255 3.86 8.24 3.39
CA VAL A 255 3.27 9.59 3.40
C VAL A 255 2.26 9.71 4.54
N LYS A 256 1.43 8.67 4.74
CA LYS A 256 0.47 8.63 5.85
C LYS A 256 1.17 8.76 7.19
N ASN A 257 2.19 7.94 7.47
CA ASN A 257 2.88 7.99 8.74
C ASN A 257 3.56 9.36 8.97
N CYS A 258 4.18 9.95 7.94
CA CYS A 258 4.75 11.29 8.06
C CYS A 258 3.70 12.35 8.42
N LEU A 259 2.45 12.21 7.95
CA LEU A 259 1.34 13.09 8.32
C LEU A 259 0.79 12.81 9.73
N CYS A 260 0.61 11.52 10.07
CA CYS A 260 -0.24 11.09 11.18
C CYS A 260 0.47 10.49 12.37
N GLU A 261 1.81 10.49 12.39
CA GLU A 261 2.56 9.93 13.51
C GLU A 261 2.13 10.59 14.82
N VAL A 262 1.83 9.77 15.82
CA VAL A 262 1.32 10.24 17.12
C VAL A 262 2.33 11.17 17.78
N GLU A 263 3.61 10.85 17.63
CA GLU A 263 4.72 11.65 18.17
C GLU A 263 4.83 13.05 17.52
N TYR A 264 4.24 13.27 16.35
CA TYR A 264 4.23 14.57 15.68
C TYR A 264 3.01 15.43 16.04
N GLN A 265 2.06 14.93 16.84
CA GLN A 265 0.83 15.68 17.14
C GLN A 265 0.99 16.68 18.30
N ASP A 266 2.06 16.59 19.09
CA ASP A 266 2.35 17.54 20.17
C ASP A 266 2.75 18.92 19.61
N GLU A 267 1.86 19.90 19.73
CA GLU A 267 2.09 21.27 19.24
C GLU A 267 3.18 22.02 20.02
N GLU A 268 3.50 21.61 21.26
CA GLU A 268 4.52 22.25 22.08
C GLU A 268 5.93 21.72 21.79
N SER A 269 6.03 20.55 21.17
CA SER A 269 7.31 19.91 20.85
C SER A 269 7.99 20.56 19.65
N THR A 270 9.23 21.02 19.85
CA THR A 270 10.06 21.60 18.77
C THR A 270 10.35 20.59 17.65
N ASP A 271 10.47 19.31 18.00
CA ASP A 271 10.71 18.23 17.06
C ASP A 271 9.44 17.92 16.25
N ALA A 272 8.27 17.91 16.88
CA ALA A 272 7.00 17.76 16.19
C ALA A 272 6.73 18.93 15.20
N GLN A 273 7.03 20.16 15.61
CA GLN A 273 6.96 21.33 14.73
C GLN A 273 7.98 21.25 13.58
N ALA A 274 9.18 20.69 13.81
CA ALA A 274 10.13 20.42 12.74
C ALA A 274 9.59 19.38 11.76
N ALA A 275 9.03 18.26 12.24
CA ALA A 275 8.41 17.24 11.40
C ALA A 275 7.29 17.83 10.52
N LYS A 276 6.36 18.61 11.11
CA LYS A 276 5.29 19.30 10.37
C LYS A 276 5.85 20.23 9.30
N ARG A 277 6.93 20.97 9.58
CA ARG A 277 7.59 21.84 8.59
C ARG A 277 8.17 21.04 7.42
N GLU A 278 8.85 19.94 7.70
CA GLU A 278 9.40 19.06 6.65
C GLU A 278 8.28 18.48 5.76
N VAL A 279 7.18 18.04 6.35
CA VAL A 279 6.01 17.55 5.59
C VAL A 279 5.40 18.66 4.73
N SER A 280 5.15 19.83 5.31
CA SER A 280 4.56 20.98 4.60
C SER A 280 5.48 21.54 3.51
N SER A 281 6.79 21.30 3.59
CA SER A 281 7.73 21.67 2.52
C SER A 281 7.51 20.88 1.22
N VAL A 282 6.99 19.65 1.34
CA VAL A 282 6.69 18.76 0.21
C VAL A 282 5.22 18.85 -0.17
N LEU A 283 4.33 18.71 0.81
CA LEU A 283 2.89 18.70 0.62
C LEU A 283 2.34 20.12 0.59
N THR A 284 2.82 20.90 -0.39
CA THR A 284 2.28 22.23 -0.68
C THR A 284 0.81 22.14 -1.09
N ASN A 285 0.07 23.24 -1.02
CA ASN A 285 -1.35 23.25 -1.40
C ASN A 285 -1.62 22.65 -2.79
N GLN A 286 -0.74 22.93 -3.76
CA GLN A 286 -0.82 22.37 -5.11
C GLN A 286 -0.58 20.85 -5.12
N MET A 287 0.36 20.37 -4.31
CA MET A 287 0.67 18.96 -4.19
C MET A 287 -0.49 18.19 -3.55
N VAL A 288 -1.11 18.76 -2.51
CA VAL A 288 -2.30 18.19 -1.87
C VAL A 288 -3.46 18.10 -2.84
N ASP A 289 -3.70 19.17 -3.58
CA ASP A 289 -4.75 19.24 -4.58
C ASP A 289 -4.54 18.19 -5.70
N ALA A 290 -3.30 17.99 -6.15
CA ALA A 290 -2.95 16.91 -7.07
C ALA A 290 -3.16 15.52 -6.43
N LEU A 291 -2.72 15.32 -5.19
CA LEU A 291 -2.88 14.05 -4.48
C LEU A 291 -4.34 13.69 -4.29
N VAL A 292 -5.17 14.62 -3.82
CA VAL A 292 -6.62 14.42 -3.65
C VAL A 292 -7.25 13.99 -4.98
N ARG A 293 -6.92 14.66 -6.08
CA ARG A 293 -7.42 14.27 -7.41
C ARG A 293 -6.99 12.86 -7.83
N VAL A 294 -5.74 12.48 -7.62
CA VAL A 294 -5.25 11.16 -8.03
C VAL A 294 -5.78 10.06 -7.10
N LEU A 295 -5.82 10.29 -5.78
CA LEU A 295 -6.40 9.37 -4.78
C LEU A 295 -7.84 9.03 -5.13
N VAL A 296 -8.69 10.04 -5.32
CA VAL A 296 -10.11 9.80 -5.63
C VAL A 296 -10.30 9.35 -7.07
N GLY A 297 -9.62 9.97 -8.04
CA GLY A 297 -9.82 9.71 -9.46
C GLY A 297 -9.22 8.41 -9.97
N GLN A 298 -8.32 7.76 -9.21
CA GLN A 298 -7.67 6.51 -9.64
C GLN A 298 -7.64 5.43 -8.56
N TYR A 299 -7.36 5.77 -7.30
CA TYR A 299 -7.14 4.78 -6.25
C TYR A 299 -8.40 4.37 -5.50
N PHE A 300 -9.43 5.23 -5.46
CA PHE A 300 -10.73 4.93 -4.87
C PHE A 300 -11.63 4.07 -5.77
N LEU A 301 -11.34 4.00 -7.07
CA LEU A 301 -12.13 3.21 -8.02
C LEU A 301 -12.05 1.73 -7.66
N LEU A 302 -13.19 1.03 -7.71
CA LEU A 302 -13.22 -0.42 -7.61
C LEU A 302 -12.50 -1.01 -8.82
N THR A 303 -11.54 -1.89 -8.54
CA THR A 303 -10.78 -2.63 -9.54
C THR A 303 -11.59 -3.80 -10.10
N THR A 304 -11.11 -4.41 -11.17
CA THR A 304 -11.70 -5.65 -11.69
C THR A 304 -11.70 -6.77 -10.65
N ALA A 305 -10.66 -6.87 -9.82
CA ALA A 305 -10.58 -7.82 -8.73
C ALA A 305 -11.64 -7.54 -7.64
N ASP A 306 -11.87 -6.26 -7.29
CA ASP A 306 -12.95 -5.88 -6.37
C ASP A 306 -14.33 -6.29 -6.92
N LEU A 307 -14.55 -6.09 -8.23
CA LEU A 307 -15.82 -6.42 -8.89
C LEU A 307 -16.02 -7.94 -9.03
N ASP A 308 -14.95 -8.69 -9.26
CA ASP A 308 -14.96 -10.16 -9.26
C ASP A 308 -15.29 -10.70 -7.86
N GLU A 309 -14.65 -10.18 -6.81
CA GLU A 309 -14.95 -10.57 -5.43
C GLU A 309 -16.37 -10.17 -5.02
N TRP A 310 -16.83 -8.98 -5.40
CA TRP A 310 -18.23 -8.57 -5.22
C TRP A 310 -19.20 -9.58 -5.83
N ARG A 311 -18.91 -10.08 -7.04
CA ARG A 311 -19.75 -11.06 -7.74
C ARG A 311 -19.69 -12.43 -7.09
N ASP A 312 -18.49 -12.89 -6.74
CA ASP A 312 -18.23 -14.28 -6.38
C ASP A 312 -18.44 -14.53 -4.87
N SER A 313 -18.18 -13.53 -4.02
CA SER A 313 -18.29 -13.60 -2.56
C SER A 313 -18.66 -12.24 -1.95
N PRO A 314 -19.91 -11.77 -2.13
CA PRO A 314 -20.35 -10.44 -1.70
C PRO A 314 -20.24 -10.20 -0.19
N GLU A 315 -20.36 -11.23 0.64
CA GLU A 315 -20.14 -11.14 2.08
C GLU A 315 -18.68 -10.82 2.40
N ALA A 316 -17.73 -11.48 1.73
CA ALA A 316 -16.30 -11.22 1.92
C ALA A 316 -15.94 -9.79 1.50
N PHE A 317 -16.43 -9.34 0.34
CA PHE A 317 -16.27 -7.97 -0.12
C PHE A 317 -16.79 -6.94 0.91
N ALA A 318 -17.90 -7.25 1.59
CA ALA A 318 -18.51 -6.36 2.57
C ALA A 318 -17.84 -6.42 3.96
N MET A 319 -17.22 -7.55 4.32
CA MET A 319 -16.69 -7.84 5.65
C MET A 319 -15.17 -7.62 5.78
N ASP A 320 -14.57 -6.51 5.31
CA ASP A 320 -13.10 -6.41 5.46
C ASP A 320 -12.45 -5.01 5.40
N ALA A 321 -13.19 -3.89 5.33
CA ALA A 321 -12.55 -2.60 5.04
C ALA A 321 -11.53 -2.09 6.10
N ALA A 322 -11.75 -2.34 7.39
CA ALA A 322 -10.90 -1.78 8.46
C ALA A 322 -9.54 -2.49 8.58
N ASP A 323 -9.53 -3.83 8.57
CA ASP A 323 -8.32 -4.65 8.74
C ASP A 323 -7.42 -4.68 7.49
N LEU A 324 -7.94 -4.26 6.33
CA LEU A 324 -7.22 -4.22 5.05
C LEU A 324 -6.40 -2.95 4.79
N THR A 325 -6.46 -1.94 5.67
CA THR A 325 -5.79 -0.62 5.48
C THR A 325 -4.28 -0.72 5.21
N LEU A 326 -3.62 -1.80 5.65
CA LEU A 326 -2.18 -2.05 5.44
C LEU A 326 -1.89 -3.15 4.40
N LEU A 327 -2.92 -3.71 3.79
CA LEU A 327 -2.84 -4.87 2.90
C LEU A 327 -3.27 -4.53 1.48
N GLU A 328 -4.12 -3.53 1.29
CA GLU A 328 -4.69 -3.18 -0.02
C GLU A 328 -4.56 -1.68 -0.35
N VAL A 329 -4.32 -1.41 -1.63
CA VAL A 329 -4.03 -0.05 -2.12
C VAL A 329 -5.21 0.89 -1.89
N ARG A 330 -6.45 0.45 -2.17
CA ARG A 330 -7.65 1.31 -2.06
C ARG A 330 -7.93 1.71 -0.60
N PRO A 331 -8.08 0.79 0.36
CA PRO A 331 -8.17 1.15 1.79
C PRO A 331 -7.01 2.02 2.30
N CYS A 332 -5.77 1.75 1.85
CA CYS A 332 -4.62 2.57 2.24
C CYS A 332 -4.68 4.00 1.67
N ALA A 333 -5.15 4.15 0.42
CA ALA A 333 -5.37 5.44 -0.22
C ALA A 333 -6.52 6.22 0.42
N GLU A 334 -7.61 5.55 0.78
CA GLU A 334 -8.72 6.10 1.55
C GLU A 334 -8.23 6.62 2.90
N ALA A 335 -7.43 5.83 3.62
CA ALA A 335 -6.83 6.26 4.88
C ALA A 335 -5.94 7.50 4.71
N LEU A 336 -5.04 7.51 3.71
CA LEU A 336 -4.21 8.69 3.42
C LEU A 336 -5.06 9.93 3.09
N PHE A 337 -6.12 9.78 2.30
CA PHE A 337 -7.06 10.86 2.00
C PHE A 337 -7.69 11.41 3.28
N GLY A 338 -8.17 10.55 4.17
CA GLY A 338 -8.72 10.97 5.47
C GLY A 338 -7.72 11.78 6.29
N GLU A 339 -6.45 11.35 6.33
CA GLU A 339 -5.40 12.09 7.03
C GLU A 339 -5.07 13.45 6.38
N LEU A 340 -5.15 13.55 5.04
CA LEU A 340 -4.99 14.83 4.33
C LEU A 340 -6.14 15.79 4.64
N VAL A 341 -7.38 15.30 4.64
CA VAL A 341 -8.56 16.11 5.01
C VAL A 341 -8.42 16.57 6.45
N CYS A 342 -8.09 15.69 7.39
CA CYS A 342 -8.00 16.04 8.81
C CYS A 342 -6.86 17.02 9.12
N ARG A 343 -5.66 16.82 8.57
CA ARG A 343 -4.47 17.61 8.96
C ARG A 343 -4.13 18.75 8.02
N MET A 344 -4.64 18.74 6.80
CA MET A 344 -4.31 19.72 5.77
C MET A 344 -5.55 20.34 5.13
N LYS A 345 -6.58 20.58 5.98
CA LYS A 345 -7.90 21.11 5.63
C LYS A 345 -7.88 22.27 4.63
N GLN A 346 -6.99 23.24 4.86
CA GLN A 346 -6.88 24.46 4.04
C GLN A 346 -6.58 24.18 2.56
N ALA A 347 -5.91 23.06 2.26
CA ALA A 347 -5.62 22.64 0.90
C ALA A 347 -6.53 21.49 0.43
N ALA A 348 -6.83 20.54 1.31
CA ALA A 348 -7.60 19.35 0.97
C ALA A 348 -9.09 19.66 0.71
N LEU A 349 -9.73 20.49 1.54
CA LEU A 349 -11.17 20.77 1.38
C LEU A 349 -11.48 21.53 0.07
N PRO A 350 -10.73 22.59 -0.33
CA PRO A 350 -10.93 23.20 -1.64
C PRO A 350 -10.75 22.21 -2.81
N ALA A 351 -9.80 21.28 -2.70
CA ALA A 351 -9.59 20.25 -3.73
C ALA A 351 -10.79 19.29 -3.84
N VAL A 352 -11.37 18.88 -2.70
CA VAL A 352 -12.62 18.10 -2.65
C VAL A 352 -13.77 18.89 -3.27
N THR A 353 -14.00 20.14 -2.85
CA THR A 353 -15.07 20.99 -3.41
C THR A 353 -14.93 21.18 -4.92
N ASN A 354 -13.71 21.46 -5.41
CA ASN A 354 -13.45 21.60 -6.84
C ASN A 354 -13.73 20.30 -7.60
N MET A 355 -13.43 19.15 -7.01
CA MET A 355 -13.75 17.85 -7.59
C MET A 355 -15.27 17.64 -7.69
N ILE A 356 -16.02 17.96 -6.63
CA ILE A 356 -17.50 17.91 -6.65
C ILE A 356 -18.03 18.80 -7.77
N MET A 357 -17.54 20.04 -7.88
CA MET A 357 -17.96 20.98 -8.93
C MET A 357 -17.57 20.51 -10.34
N THR A 358 -16.42 19.86 -10.50
CA THR A 358 -15.98 19.33 -11.80
C THR A 358 -16.87 18.19 -12.27
N ILE A 359 -17.27 17.30 -11.36
CA ILE A 359 -18.06 16.11 -11.67
C ILE A 359 -19.56 16.41 -11.76
N PHE A 360 -20.07 17.33 -10.94
CA PHE A 360 -21.51 17.60 -10.81
C PHE A 360 -21.95 19.03 -11.19
N GLY A 361 -21.02 20.00 -11.30
CA GLY A 361 -21.34 21.41 -11.48
C GLY A 361 -21.42 21.92 -12.92
N ASN A 362 -20.76 21.26 -13.89
CA ASN A 362 -20.63 21.79 -15.27
C ASN A 362 -21.75 21.39 -16.24
N SER A 363 -22.78 20.71 -15.79
CA SER A 363 -24.02 20.42 -16.53
C SER A 363 -24.99 19.95 -15.46
N GLY A 364 -26.24 20.42 -15.43
CA GLY A 364 -27.26 19.86 -14.53
C GLY A 364 -27.19 18.34 -14.65
N ALA A 365 -26.63 17.68 -13.64
CA ALA A 365 -25.96 16.40 -13.86
C ALA A 365 -27.00 15.42 -14.37
N ALA A 366 -26.85 15.00 -15.63
CA ALA A 366 -27.66 13.90 -16.13
C ALA A 366 -27.48 12.75 -15.11
N PRO A 367 -28.59 12.11 -14.70
CA PRO A 367 -28.49 10.95 -13.81
C PRO A 367 -27.47 9.96 -14.36
N CYS A 368 -26.67 9.37 -13.47
CA CYS A 368 -25.65 8.41 -13.85
C CYS A 368 -26.26 7.30 -14.73
N ASP A 369 -25.72 7.10 -15.94
CA ASP A 369 -26.11 5.96 -16.79
C ASP A 369 -25.55 4.66 -16.17
N PRO A 370 -26.40 3.75 -15.69
CA PRO A 370 -25.96 2.52 -15.03
C PRO A 370 -25.26 1.53 -15.97
N SER A 371 -25.30 1.77 -17.29
CA SER A 371 -24.58 0.98 -18.28
C SER A 371 -23.14 1.44 -18.51
N ASP A 372 -22.80 2.67 -18.09
CA ASP A 372 -21.44 3.21 -18.13
C ASP A 372 -20.70 2.92 -16.81
N LEU A 373 -19.97 1.81 -16.79
CA LEU A 373 -19.17 1.40 -15.64
C LEU A 373 -18.19 2.50 -15.18
N GLN A 374 -17.53 3.19 -16.11
CA GLN A 374 -16.52 4.18 -15.75
C GLN A 374 -17.16 5.37 -15.04
N SER A 375 -18.29 5.87 -15.56
CA SER A 375 -19.07 6.90 -14.88
C SER A 375 -19.57 6.46 -13.50
N VAL A 376 -20.00 5.20 -13.37
CA VAL A 376 -20.43 4.64 -12.08
C VAL A 376 -19.26 4.56 -11.08
N LEU A 377 -18.08 4.10 -11.50
CA LEU A 377 -16.91 4.00 -10.63
C LEU A 377 -16.39 5.37 -10.18
N ILE A 378 -16.39 6.37 -11.08
CA ILE A 378 -16.02 7.75 -10.74
C ILE A 378 -17.00 8.32 -9.71
N ARG A 379 -18.32 8.12 -9.91
CA ARG A 379 -19.32 8.59 -8.94
C ARG A 379 -19.23 7.89 -7.60
N ASP A 380 -18.99 6.57 -7.57
CA ASP A 380 -18.73 5.84 -6.32
C ASP A 380 -17.56 6.46 -5.56
N ALA A 381 -16.45 6.70 -6.25
CA ALA A 381 -15.25 7.27 -5.67
C ALA A 381 -15.46 8.69 -5.12
N VAL A 382 -16.15 9.55 -5.88
CA VAL A 382 -16.42 10.93 -5.45
C VAL A 382 -17.40 10.94 -4.28
N TYR A 383 -18.46 10.12 -4.30
CA TYR A 383 -19.35 9.95 -3.15
C TYR A 383 -18.60 9.41 -1.92
N ASN A 384 -17.64 8.50 -2.10
CA ASN A 384 -16.76 8.05 -1.02
C ASN A 384 -16.01 9.24 -0.40
N ALA A 385 -15.35 10.05 -1.23
CA ALA A 385 -14.61 11.22 -0.77
C ALA A 385 -15.49 12.27 -0.05
N ILE A 386 -16.70 12.53 -0.56
CA ILE A 386 -17.67 13.43 0.08
C ILE A 386 -18.09 12.90 1.45
N GLY A 387 -18.37 11.60 1.57
CA GLY A 387 -18.72 10.98 2.85
C GLY A 387 -17.56 11.01 3.85
N MET A 388 -16.34 10.67 3.41
CA MET A 388 -15.14 10.69 4.26
C MET A 388 -14.80 12.10 4.77
N ALA A 389 -15.11 13.14 3.99
CA ALA A 389 -14.86 14.53 4.36
C ALA A 389 -16.05 15.21 5.06
N SER A 390 -17.14 14.48 5.35
CA SER A 390 -18.41 15.03 5.83
C SER A 390 -18.25 15.94 7.05
N TYR A 391 -17.59 15.48 8.12
CA TYR A 391 -17.35 16.26 9.34
C TYR A 391 -16.57 17.56 9.08
N ASP A 392 -15.68 17.57 8.09
CA ASP A 392 -14.81 18.72 7.81
C ASP A 392 -15.41 19.69 6.80
N ILE A 393 -16.28 19.23 5.89
CA ILE A 393 -16.84 20.04 4.81
C ILE A 393 -18.27 20.52 5.08
N HIS A 394 -18.99 19.95 6.05
CA HIS A 394 -20.42 20.19 6.27
C HIS A 394 -20.83 21.66 6.40
N ASP A 395 -20.00 22.50 7.03
CA ASP A 395 -20.27 23.93 7.19
C ASP A 395 -20.22 24.71 5.85
N THR A 396 -19.55 24.16 4.84
CA THR A 396 -19.26 24.83 3.57
C THR A 396 -19.91 24.16 2.36
N PHE A 397 -20.51 22.98 2.55
CA PHE A 397 -21.14 22.20 1.49
C PHE A 397 -22.59 21.86 1.84
N ASP A 398 -23.53 22.40 1.06
CA ASP A 398 -24.96 22.12 1.23
C ASP A 398 -25.32 20.73 0.72
N PHE A 399 -25.11 19.72 1.58
CA PHE A 399 -25.43 18.34 1.28
C PHE A 399 -26.93 18.11 1.11
N LYS A 400 -27.81 18.88 1.76
CA LYS A 400 -29.26 18.71 1.63
C LYS A 400 -29.72 19.03 0.22
N SER A 401 -29.26 20.14 -0.33
CA SER A 401 -29.50 20.49 -1.74
C SER A 401 -28.84 19.49 -2.69
N PHE A 402 -27.62 19.06 -2.41
CA PHE A 402 -26.91 18.05 -3.21
C PHE A 402 -27.63 16.69 -3.24
N LEU A 403 -28.17 16.26 -2.10
CA LEU A 403 -28.93 15.03 -1.95
C LEU A 403 -30.13 15.04 -2.89
N VAL A 404 -30.92 16.13 -2.87
CA VAL A 404 -32.15 16.24 -3.67
C VAL A 404 -31.84 16.40 -5.16
N SER A 405 -30.83 17.22 -5.50
CA SER A 405 -30.52 17.59 -6.88
C SER A 405 -29.66 16.58 -7.63
N THR A 406 -28.88 15.75 -6.92
CA THR A 406 -27.86 14.87 -7.54
C THR A 406 -28.00 13.42 -7.08
N VAL A 407 -27.93 13.16 -5.76
CA VAL A 407 -27.87 11.80 -5.22
C VAL A 407 -29.18 11.03 -5.47
N LEU A 408 -30.34 11.67 -5.23
CA LEU A 408 -31.64 11.02 -5.45
C LEU A 408 -31.94 10.75 -6.94
N PRO A 409 -31.67 11.66 -7.89
CA PRO A 409 -31.75 11.35 -9.32
C PRO A 409 -30.91 10.13 -9.73
N ASP A 410 -29.69 10.01 -9.22
CA ASP A 410 -28.83 8.85 -9.45
C ASP A 410 -29.44 7.54 -8.90
N LEU A 411 -30.31 7.62 -7.88
CA LEU A 411 -31.07 6.49 -7.35
C LEU A 411 -32.40 6.19 -8.05
N LYS A 412 -32.85 7.01 -9.01
CA LYS A 412 -34.14 6.84 -9.72
C LYS A 412 -34.06 6.23 -11.13
N VAL A 413 -32.89 5.86 -11.62
CA VAL A 413 -32.67 5.41 -13.02
C VAL A 413 -33.28 4.02 -13.35
N HIS A 414 -34.02 3.37 -12.43
CA HIS A 414 -34.68 2.08 -12.68
C HIS A 414 -36.16 1.99 -12.29
N SER A 415 -36.96 3.01 -12.60
CA SER A 415 -38.44 2.86 -12.62
C SER A 415 -39.05 2.80 -14.03
N SER A 416 -38.33 3.18 -15.09
CA SER A 416 -38.90 3.31 -16.43
C SER A 416 -38.76 2.07 -17.33
N THR A 417 -37.83 1.14 -17.06
CA THR A 417 -37.57 0.01 -17.99
C THR A 417 -38.42 -1.24 -17.69
N LEU A 418 -39.06 -1.32 -16.53
CA LEU A 418 -40.01 -2.40 -16.19
C LEU A 418 -41.45 -2.13 -16.65
N ALA A 419 -41.75 -0.91 -17.13
CA ALA A 419 -43.10 -0.54 -17.58
C ALA A 419 -43.37 -0.89 -19.07
N ALA A 420 -42.39 -1.40 -19.81
CA ALA A 420 -42.53 -1.68 -21.25
C ALA A 420 -42.80 -3.16 -21.61
N THR A 421 -43.11 -4.03 -20.63
CA THR A 421 -43.60 -5.39 -20.92
C THR A 421 -45.05 -5.58 -20.46
N HIS A 422 -45.93 -5.10 -21.35
CA HIS A 422 -47.34 -5.43 -21.61
C HIS A 422 -48.07 -6.47 -20.73
N PRO A 423 -49.41 -6.35 -20.57
CA PRO A 423 -50.30 -7.50 -20.65
C PRO A 423 -50.98 -7.48 -22.03
N ALA A 424 -50.35 -8.10 -23.02
CA ALA A 424 -51.03 -8.52 -24.24
C ALA A 424 -51.05 -10.05 -24.22
N THR A 425 -52.26 -10.57 -24.03
CA THR A 425 -52.65 -11.95 -24.27
C THR A 425 -52.20 -12.40 -25.65
N ASP A 426 -51.44 -13.49 -25.73
CA ASP A 426 -51.77 -14.69 -26.53
C ASP A 426 -50.53 -15.51 -26.93
N THR A 427 -50.55 -16.76 -26.47
CA THR A 427 -50.24 -18.02 -27.14
C THR A 427 -49.11 -18.13 -28.20
N ALA A 428 -48.20 -19.07 -27.90
CA ALA A 428 -47.39 -19.91 -28.81
C ALA A 428 -46.10 -19.33 -29.42
N ALA A 429 -44.95 -19.80 -28.92
CA ALA A 429 -44.00 -20.68 -29.65
C ALA A 429 -42.66 -20.74 -28.89
N ARG A 430 -42.22 -21.95 -28.54
CA ARG A 430 -40.89 -22.20 -27.97
C ARG A 430 -39.86 -22.19 -29.09
N THR A 431 -38.97 -21.20 -29.06
CA THR A 431 -37.67 -21.26 -29.76
C THR A 431 -36.57 -20.90 -28.78
N HIS A 432 -35.68 -21.87 -28.53
CA HIS A 432 -34.46 -21.67 -27.76
C HIS A 432 -33.56 -20.65 -28.47
N SER A 433 -33.32 -19.50 -27.82
CA SER A 433 -32.28 -18.55 -28.16
C SER A 433 -31.18 -18.63 -27.09
N PRO A 434 -29.89 -18.51 -27.44
CA PRO A 434 -28.80 -18.69 -26.49
C PRO A 434 -28.76 -17.51 -25.50
N ALA A 435 -28.32 -17.81 -24.29
CA ALA A 435 -28.17 -16.91 -23.14
C ALA A 435 -27.95 -15.44 -23.50
N GLN A 436 -28.99 -14.62 -23.31
CA GLN A 436 -28.80 -13.19 -23.11
C GLN A 436 -28.04 -13.04 -21.80
N THR A 437 -26.80 -12.56 -21.88
CA THR A 437 -26.06 -12.04 -20.72
C THR A 437 -26.97 -11.08 -19.95
N PRO A 438 -27.15 -11.23 -18.62
CA PRO A 438 -27.95 -10.29 -17.85
C PRO A 438 -27.32 -8.91 -18.06
N SER A 439 -28.12 -7.94 -18.49
CA SER A 439 -27.71 -6.54 -18.63
C SER A 439 -26.97 -6.13 -17.35
N CYS A 440 -25.66 -5.87 -17.46
CA CYS A 440 -24.80 -5.64 -16.32
C CYS A 440 -25.23 -4.33 -15.65
N ASN A 441 -25.97 -4.43 -14.55
CA ASN A 441 -26.54 -3.28 -13.87
C ASN A 441 -25.58 -2.85 -12.76
N TYR A 442 -24.62 -1.97 -13.07
CA TYR A 442 -23.63 -1.46 -12.10
C TYR A 442 -24.26 -0.56 -11.03
N TYR A 443 -25.58 -0.37 -11.10
CA TYR A 443 -26.38 0.41 -10.17
C TYR A 443 -26.29 -0.03 -8.71
N SER A 444 -26.02 -1.31 -8.46
CA SER A 444 -25.79 -1.79 -7.09
C SER A 444 -24.57 -1.13 -6.42
N ILE A 445 -23.58 -0.69 -7.21
CA ILE A 445 -22.40 0.02 -6.72
C ILE A 445 -22.82 1.39 -6.15
N ILE A 446 -23.54 2.18 -6.95
CA ILE A 446 -24.08 3.49 -6.53
C ILE A 446 -25.00 3.33 -5.32
N ARG A 447 -25.94 2.37 -5.36
CA ARG A 447 -26.86 2.12 -4.23
C ARG A 447 -26.14 1.80 -2.93
N ARG A 448 -25.13 0.92 -2.95
CA ARG A 448 -24.28 0.62 -1.78
C ARG A 448 -23.61 1.90 -1.28
N ARG A 449 -23.01 2.67 -2.19
CA ARG A 449 -22.28 3.88 -1.82
C ARG A 449 -23.17 4.95 -1.24
N VAL A 450 -24.37 5.14 -1.80
CA VAL A 450 -25.33 6.11 -1.28
C VAL A 450 -25.83 5.70 0.10
N ALA A 451 -26.09 4.41 0.34
CA ALA A 451 -26.45 3.94 1.68
C ALA A 451 -25.39 4.31 2.73
N TRP A 452 -24.10 4.12 2.39
CA TRP A 452 -22.98 4.53 3.24
C TRP A 452 -22.83 6.07 3.33
N LEU A 453 -23.03 6.80 2.23
CA LEU A 453 -22.95 8.25 2.22
C LEU A 453 -24.00 8.88 3.14
N LEU A 454 -25.24 8.39 3.11
CA LEU A 454 -26.31 8.88 3.96
C LEU A 454 -26.00 8.69 5.46
N MET A 455 -25.40 7.54 5.83
CA MET A 455 -24.89 7.30 7.19
C MET A 455 -23.87 8.36 7.61
N GLN A 456 -22.83 8.58 6.80
CA GLN A 456 -21.77 9.52 7.17
C GLN A 456 -22.31 10.93 7.39
N TRP A 457 -23.25 11.35 6.54
CA TRP A 457 -23.84 12.68 6.64
C TRP A 457 -24.84 12.83 7.77
N SER A 458 -25.55 11.77 8.17
CA SER A 458 -26.43 11.82 9.35
C SER A 458 -25.67 12.02 10.64
N ASP A 459 -24.44 11.52 10.69
CA ASP A 459 -23.59 11.68 11.87
C ASP A 459 -22.86 13.03 11.86
N ALA A 460 -22.57 13.59 10.67
CA ALA A 460 -21.89 14.87 10.51
C ALA A 460 -22.83 16.09 10.57
N CYS A 461 -24.12 15.94 10.27
CA CYS A 461 -25.07 17.05 10.18
C CYS A 461 -26.35 16.82 10.99
N VAL A 462 -26.90 17.92 11.52
CA VAL A 462 -28.22 17.88 12.15
C VAL A 462 -29.31 17.93 11.08
N PHE A 463 -30.11 16.87 11.02
CA PHE A 463 -31.33 16.79 10.23
C PHE A 463 -32.57 17.04 11.09
N THR A 464 -33.62 17.60 10.49
CA THR A 464 -34.94 17.66 11.13
C THR A 464 -35.57 16.28 11.21
N GLU A 465 -36.61 16.12 12.03
CA GLU A 465 -37.33 14.86 12.15
C GLU A 465 -37.92 14.40 10.80
N GLU A 466 -38.49 15.33 10.02
CA GLU A 466 -39.02 15.06 8.68
C GLU A 466 -37.93 14.63 7.69
N GLU A 467 -36.77 15.28 7.73
CA GLU A 467 -35.63 14.92 6.89
C GLU A 467 -35.07 13.55 7.27
N MET A 468 -35.00 13.23 8.56
CA MET A 468 -34.56 11.91 9.05
C MET A 468 -35.53 10.81 8.63
N GLN A 469 -36.85 11.05 8.72
CA GLN A 469 -37.86 10.12 8.21
C GLN A 469 -37.69 9.91 6.70
N PHE A 470 -37.41 10.98 5.94
CA PHE A 470 -37.15 10.88 4.52
C PHE A 470 -35.90 10.04 4.21
N LEU A 471 -34.77 10.29 4.89
CA LEU A 471 -33.54 9.52 4.74
C LEU A 471 -33.77 8.04 5.04
N TYR A 472 -34.54 7.75 6.09
CA TYR A 472 -34.91 6.40 6.47
C TYR A 472 -35.73 5.67 5.39
N VAL A 473 -36.74 6.33 4.80
CA VAL A 473 -37.51 5.76 3.68
C VAL A 473 -36.60 5.46 2.48
N VAL A 474 -35.62 6.31 2.19
CA VAL A 474 -34.62 6.06 1.13
C VAL A 474 -33.78 4.82 1.46
N VAL A 475 -33.23 4.71 2.68
CA VAL A 475 -32.42 3.56 3.12
C VAL A 475 -33.24 2.26 3.11
N LEU A 476 -34.48 2.28 3.57
CA LEU A 476 -35.39 1.13 3.50
C LEU A 476 -35.67 0.71 2.06
N THR A 477 -35.87 1.67 1.16
CA THR A 477 -36.08 1.37 -0.27
C THR A 477 -34.83 0.72 -0.88
N LEU A 478 -33.63 1.15 -0.45
CA LEU A 478 -32.37 0.50 -0.82
C LEU A 478 -32.22 -0.88 -0.18
N HIS A 479 -32.74 -1.11 1.01
CA HIS A 479 -32.69 -2.43 1.64
C HIS A 479 -33.67 -3.43 0.98
N ALA A 480 -34.91 -3.00 0.75
CA ALA A 480 -36.00 -3.84 0.24
C ALA A 480 -36.03 -4.01 -1.29
N GLY A 481 -35.28 -3.18 -2.03
CA GLY A 481 -35.22 -3.24 -3.49
C GLY A 481 -34.53 -4.51 -4.03
N PRO A 482 -34.55 -4.74 -5.36
CA PRO A 482 -33.85 -5.85 -6.01
C PRO A 482 -32.34 -5.60 -6.00
N ASN A 483 -31.75 -5.71 -4.83
CA ASN A 483 -30.39 -5.32 -4.52
C ASN A 483 -29.57 -6.56 -4.15
N GLY A 484 -28.33 -6.63 -4.64
CA GLY A 484 -27.40 -7.70 -4.27
C GLY A 484 -27.00 -7.63 -2.79
N ALA A 485 -26.51 -8.74 -2.24
CA ALA A 485 -26.19 -8.89 -0.82
C ALA A 485 -25.32 -7.75 -0.25
N VAL A 486 -24.37 -7.22 -1.03
CA VAL A 486 -23.49 -6.10 -0.62
C VAL A 486 -24.28 -4.83 -0.25
N VAL A 487 -25.34 -4.50 -0.99
CA VAL A 487 -26.19 -3.32 -0.69
C VAL A 487 -27.02 -3.56 0.56
N CYS A 488 -27.53 -4.77 0.74
CA CYS A 488 -28.26 -5.16 1.94
C CYS A 488 -27.35 -5.05 3.17
N LEU A 489 -26.11 -5.55 3.10
CA LEU A 489 -25.14 -5.45 4.19
C LEU A 489 -24.76 -3.98 4.50
N ALA A 490 -24.56 -3.15 3.46
CA ALA A 490 -24.28 -1.73 3.65
C ALA A 490 -25.44 -0.96 4.31
N THR A 491 -26.69 -1.35 4.02
CA THR A 491 -27.87 -0.74 4.65
C THR A 491 -28.11 -1.27 6.07
N THR A 492 -27.76 -2.52 6.39
CA THR A 492 -27.92 -3.09 7.75
C THR A 492 -26.86 -2.66 8.73
N ASN A 493 -25.63 -2.39 8.26
CA ASN A 493 -24.56 -1.86 9.11
C ASN A 493 -24.79 -0.39 9.52
N ASN A 494 -25.92 0.18 9.11
CA ASN A 494 -26.30 1.55 9.38
C ASN A 494 -27.00 1.69 10.72
N GLU A 495 -26.49 2.57 11.60
CA GLU A 495 -27.00 2.77 12.97
C GLU A 495 -28.47 3.22 13.01
N TYR A 496 -29.07 3.59 11.89
CA TYR A 496 -30.52 3.78 11.76
C TYR A 496 -31.34 2.57 12.25
N MET A 497 -30.81 1.35 12.14
CA MET A 497 -31.46 0.16 12.70
C MET A 497 -31.45 0.13 14.24
N HIS A 498 -30.47 0.77 14.90
CA HIS A 498 -30.47 0.95 16.35
C HIS A 498 -31.52 1.98 16.79
N ILE A 499 -31.77 3.02 15.98
CA ILE A 499 -32.82 4.02 16.24
C ILE A 499 -34.22 3.40 16.19
N MET A 500 -34.48 2.42 15.31
CA MET A 500 -35.74 1.65 15.31
C MET A 500 -35.97 0.84 16.59
N ASN A 501 -34.91 0.30 17.20
CA ASN A 501 -35.02 -0.41 18.48
C ASN A 501 -35.28 0.55 19.65
N ALA A 502 -34.92 1.83 19.52
CA ALA A 502 -35.20 2.86 20.51
C ALA A 502 -36.60 3.49 20.36
N HIS A 503 -37.15 3.56 19.15
CA HIS A 503 -38.45 4.17 18.86
C HIS A 503 -39.33 3.30 17.93
N PRO A 504 -39.98 2.25 18.46
CA PRO A 504 -40.76 1.28 17.68
C PRO A 504 -42.15 1.76 17.21
N HIS A 505 -42.42 3.07 17.24
CA HIS A 505 -43.73 3.65 16.88
C HIS A 505 -43.68 4.57 15.66
N VAL A 506 -42.57 4.58 14.92
CA VAL A 506 -42.43 5.26 13.62
C VAL A 506 -42.53 4.25 12.49
#